data_AF-A0A438DAU4-F1
#
_entry.id   AF-A0A438DAU4-F1
#
_cell.length_a   1.000
_cell.length_b   1.000
_cell.length_c   1.000
_cell.angle_alpha   90.00
_cell.angle_beta   90.00
_cell.angle_gamma   90.00
#
_symmetry.space_group_name_H-M   'P 1'
#
loop_
_entity.id
_entity.type
_entity.pdbx_description
1 polymer ?
#
loop_
_entity_poly.entity_id
_entity_poly.type
_entity_poly.pdbx_seq_one_letter_code
_entity_poly.pdbx_strand_id
1 'polypeptide(L)'
;MDDDDDYDDKDWEDEYLADDAEVYVGDGGEGGGISLAGTWWDKEALLMAEEVSMSFKGDLKIYAFKTLVNSTIQVRIEKLSNKSGSPSITDIQAFSSIYRAKLDEAEIAGSVPENLSLEVSSPGVERVVQIPQELDRFKERPMYVKYVTEGVAPGSAIESDGIFRLVSFDLETNCCTWGLADVRINRAKAGKGRPLSKKQREWRLNTPFDSLCLVRLHSEI
;
A
#
# COMPACT_ATOMS: atom_id res chain seq x y z
N MET A 1 -1.83 -41.15 40.76
CA MET A 1 -0.91 -40.92 39.64
C MET A 1 -1.70 -40.08 38.67
N ASP A 2 -1.12 -38.94 38.36
CA ASP A 2 -1.76 -37.65 38.16
C ASP A 2 -2.44 -37.50 36.81
N ASP A 3 -3.41 -36.57 36.81
CA ASP A 3 -3.98 -35.91 35.64
C ASP A 3 -2.87 -35.28 34.78
N ASP A 4 -2.93 -35.44 33.48
CA ASP A 4 -2.34 -34.49 32.53
C ASP A 4 -3.27 -34.39 31.32
N ASP A 5 -4.11 -33.35 31.37
CA ASP A 5 -4.87 -32.78 30.28
C ASP A 5 -3.89 -32.16 29.26
N ASP A 6 -3.58 -32.87 28.18
CA ASP A 6 -2.89 -32.31 27.01
C ASP A 6 -3.96 -31.78 26.05
N TYR A 7 -4.57 -30.64 26.41
CA TYR A 7 -5.32 -29.83 25.45
C TYR A 7 -4.31 -29.06 24.61
N ASP A 8 -4.17 -29.54 23.38
CA ASP A 8 -3.39 -29.00 22.28
C ASP A 8 -3.79 -27.52 22.00
N ASP A 9 -3.13 -26.59 22.68
CA ASP A 9 -3.28 -25.13 22.54
C ASP A 9 -2.53 -24.62 21.30
N LYS A 10 -2.91 -25.15 20.11
CA LYS A 10 -2.36 -24.76 18.80
C LYS A 10 -3.35 -23.96 17.95
N ASP A 11 -3.93 -22.90 18.52
CA ASP A 11 -4.81 -21.99 17.76
C ASP A 11 -4.52 -20.51 18.04
N TRP A 12 -3.26 -20.16 18.34
CA TRP A 12 -2.86 -18.79 18.69
C TRP A 12 -1.63 -18.25 17.94
N GLU A 13 -0.98 -19.05 17.09
CA GLU A 13 0.25 -18.62 16.38
C GLU A 13 0.01 -18.09 14.95
N ASP A 14 -1.16 -18.32 14.34
CA ASP A 14 -1.40 -17.93 12.94
C ASP A 14 -1.76 -16.44 12.75
N GLU A 15 -2.12 -15.71 13.82
CA GLU A 15 -2.52 -14.29 13.72
C GLU A 15 -1.32 -13.32 13.68
N TYR A 16 -0.12 -13.77 14.07
CA TYR A 16 1.09 -12.92 14.13
C TYR A 16 2.01 -13.01 12.91
N LEU A 17 1.75 -13.91 11.97
CA LEU A 17 2.60 -14.10 10.77
C LEU A 17 2.26 -13.16 9.60
N ALA A 18 1.22 -12.33 9.72
CA ALA A 18 0.82 -11.42 8.65
C ALA A 18 1.70 -10.17 8.51
N ASP A 19 2.49 -9.82 9.54
CA ASP A 19 3.26 -8.56 9.57
C ASP A 19 4.60 -8.63 8.80
N ASP A 20 5.04 -9.84 8.40
CA ASP A 20 6.31 -10.07 7.70
C ASP A 20 6.14 -10.38 6.20
N ALA A 21 4.93 -10.22 5.66
CA ALA A 21 4.66 -10.41 4.24
C ALA A 21 5.35 -9.31 3.40
N GLU A 22 6.13 -9.71 2.39
CA GLU A 22 6.80 -8.74 1.50
C GLU A 22 5.75 -7.91 0.75
N VAL A 23 5.83 -6.58 0.87
CA VAL A 23 4.91 -5.64 0.21
C VAL A 23 5.13 -5.67 -1.30
N TYR A 24 4.06 -5.90 -2.07
CA TYR A 24 4.06 -5.83 -3.52
C TYR A 24 2.81 -5.13 -4.04
N VAL A 25 2.89 -4.58 -5.26
CA VAL A 25 1.77 -3.84 -5.87
C VAL A 25 0.53 -4.73 -5.97
N GLY A 26 -0.58 -4.30 -5.38
CA GLY A 26 -1.86 -5.03 -5.48
C GLY A 26 -2.11 -6.09 -4.41
N ASP A 27 -1.33 -6.13 -3.33
CA ASP A 27 -1.49 -7.09 -2.23
C ASP A 27 -2.77 -6.92 -1.38
N GLY A 28 -3.53 -5.83 -1.59
CA GLY A 28 -4.72 -5.48 -0.81
C GLY A 28 -4.42 -4.85 0.56
N GLY A 29 -3.15 -4.60 0.87
CA GLY A 29 -2.65 -3.95 2.09
C GLY A 29 -1.89 -2.66 1.75
N GLU A 30 -0.60 -2.61 2.09
CA GLU A 30 0.26 -1.44 1.80
C GLU A 30 0.58 -1.27 0.32
N GLY A 31 0.50 -2.36 -0.44
CA GLY A 31 0.61 -2.38 -1.90
C GLY A 31 -0.60 -1.81 -2.63
N GLY A 32 -1.68 -1.52 -1.91
CA GLY A 32 -2.95 -1.08 -2.48
C GLY A 32 -3.66 -2.19 -3.25
N GLY A 33 -4.73 -1.83 -3.95
CA GLY A 33 -5.46 -2.74 -4.83
C GLY A 33 -6.45 -3.66 -4.10
N ILE A 34 -6.92 -4.68 -4.81
CA ILE A 34 -8.01 -5.56 -4.35
C ILE A 34 -7.47 -6.98 -4.22
N SER A 35 -7.62 -7.57 -3.03
CA SER A 35 -7.19 -8.94 -2.72
C SER A 35 -8.35 -9.71 -2.11
N LEU A 36 -8.99 -10.55 -2.90
CA LEU A 36 -10.16 -11.33 -2.46
C LEU A 36 -9.73 -12.73 -2.04
N ALA A 37 -10.26 -13.22 -0.93
CA ALA A 37 -10.00 -14.57 -0.42
C ALA A 37 -10.58 -15.71 -1.29
N GLY A 38 -11.39 -15.40 -2.30
CA GLY A 38 -12.05 -16.36 -3.17
C GLY A 38 -13.34 -16.93 -2.58
N THR A 39 -13.92 -16.25 -1.60
CA THR A 39 -15.20 -16.63 -1.00
C THR A 39 -16.37 -16.25 -1.91
N TRP A 40 -17.55 -16.83 -1.64
CA TRP A 40 -18.76 -16.56 -2.41
C TRP A 40 -19.31 -15.13 -2.23
N TRP A 41 -18.90 -14.42 -1.17
CA TRP A 41 -19.42 -13.11 -0.78
C TRP A 41 -18.46 -11.95 -1.10
N ASP A 42 -17.18 -12.24 -1.40
CA ASP A 42 -16.12 -11.24 -1.56
C ASP A 42 -16.47 -10.11 -2.54
N LYS A 43 -17.04 -10.48 -3.69
CA LYS A 43 -17.39 -9.52 -4.75
C LYS A 43 -18.56 -8.63 -4.35
N GLU A 44 -19.52 -9.19 -3.61
CA GLU A 44 -20.67 -8.43 -3.12
C GLU A 44 -20.21 -7.40 -2.09
N ALA A 45 -19.34 -7.81 -1.16
CA ALA A 45 -18.72 -6.90 -0.21
C ALA A 45 -17.95 -5.76 -0.90
N LEU A 46 -17.13 -6.08 -1.90
CA LEU A 46 -16.40 -5.08 -2.67
C LEU A 46 -17.33 -4.08 -3.37
N LEU A 47 -18.37 -4.57 -4.05
CA LEU A 47 -19.36 -3.70 -4.74
C LEU A 47 -20.00 -2.72 -3.75
N MET A 48 -20.42 -3.21 -2.58
CA MET A 48 -20.97 -2.34 -1.54
C MET A 48 -19.96 -1.30 -1.06
N ALA A 49 -18.69 -1.66 -0.87
CA ALA A 49 -17.65 -0.71 -0.49
C ALA A 49 -17.43 0.37 -1.57
N GLU A 50 -17.45 -0.01 -2.86
CA GLU A 50 -17.35 0.92 -3.98
C GLU A 50 -18.54 1.90 -4.01
N GLU A 51 -19.75 1.40 -3.76
CA GLU A 51 -20.93 2.26 -3.64
C GLU A 51 -20.84 3.24 -2.46
N VAL A 52 -20.30 2.80 -1.32
CA VAL A 52 -20.04 3.67 -0.17
C VAL A 52 -19.05 4.76 -0.56
N SER A 53 -17.95 4.40 -1.23
CA SER A 53 -16.96 5.36 -1.74
C SER A 53 -17.60 6.40 -2.68
N MET A 54 -18.49 5.97 -3.59
CA MET A 54 -19.22 6.88 -4.47
C MET A 54 -20.14 7.86 -3.72
N SER A 55 -20.70 7.47 -2.56
CA SER A 55 -21.55 8.35 -1.75
C SER A 55 -20.81 9.60 -1.23
N PHE A 56 -19.47 9.54 -1.13
CA PHE A 56 -18.61 10.68 -0.77
C PHE A 56 -18.22 11.55 -1.98
N LYS A 57 -19.00 11.49 -3.08
CA LYS A 57 -18.75 12.26 -4.31
C LYS A 57 -17.35 12.01 -4.91
N GLY A 58 -16.81 10.82 -4.67
CA GLY A 58 -15.46 10.43 -5.09
C GLY A 58 -14.32 11.07 -4.30
N ASP A 59 -14.57 11.82 -3.23
CA ASP A 59 -13.49 12.39 -2.40
C ASP A 59 -12.80 11.33 -1.54
N LEU A 60 -13.56 10.35 -1.02
CA LEU A 60 -13.01 9.17 -0.36
C LEU A 60 -12.99 8.00 -1.34
N LYS A 61 -11.79 7.52 -1.67
CA LYS A 61 -11.56 6.41 -2.60
C LYS A 61 -11.00 5.20 -1.86
N ILE A 62 -11.35 4.00 -2.29
CA ILE A 62 -10.70 2.77 -1.84
C ILE A 62 -9.27 2.75 -2.40
N TYR A 63 -8.29 2.76 -1.51
CA TYR A 63 -6.88 2.53 -1.82
C TYR A 63 -6.56 1.03 -1.85
N ALA A 64 -7.03 0.31 -0.83
CA ALA A 64 -6.88 -1.13 -0.73
C ALA A 64 -8.16 -1.77 -0.19
N PHE A 65 -8.47 -2.98 -0.67
CA PHE A 65 -9.57 -3.80 -0.19
C PHE A 65 -9.10 -5.23 -0.09
N LYS A 66 -9.32 -5.85 1.06
CA LYS A 66 -8.96 -7.24 1.30
C LYS A 66 -10.08 -7.97 2.02
N THR A 67 -10.37 -9.18 1.59
CA THR A 67 -11.20 -10.11 2.36
C THR A 67 -10.35 -11.27 2.84
N LEU A 68 -10.71 -11.82 3.99
CA LEU A 68 -10.04 -12.95 4.61
C LEU A 68 -11.04 -14.10 4.79
N VAL A 69 -10.51 -15.32 4.86
CA VAL A 69 -11.30 -16.55 5.02
C VAL A 69 -12.08 -16.60 6.35
N ASN A 70 -11.65 -15.82 7.34
CA ASN A 70 -12.29 -15.71 8.66
C ASN A 70 -13.42 -14.66 8.70
N SER A 71 -14.06 -14.37 7.57
CA SER A 71 -15.14 -13.36 7.49
C SER A 71 -14.70 -11.95 7.90
N THR A 72 -13.44 -11.58 7.64
CA THR A 72 -12.94 -10.23 7.89
C THR A 72 -12.79 -9.45 6.59
N ILE A 73 -13.21 -8.18 6.62
CA ILE A 73 -13.03 -7.20 5.55
C ILE A 73 -12.08 -6.12 6.05
N GLN A 74 -11.02 -5.88 5.30
CA GLN A 74 -10.08 -4.78 5.53
C GLN A 74 -10.17 -3.79 4.38
N VAL A 75 -10.49 -2.53 4.70
CA VAL A 75 -10.59 -1.44 3.73
C VAL A 75 -9.65 -0.32 4.12
N ARG A 76 -8.76 0.05 3.21
CA ARG A 76 -7.94 1.26 3.32
C ARG A 76 -8.52 2.31 2.40
N ILE A 77 -8.94 3.45 2.96
CA ILE A 77 -9.51 4.56 2.21
C ILE A 77 -8.56 5.74 2.18
N GLU A 78 -8.49 6.42 1.04
CA GLU A 78 -7.74 7.66 0.89
C GLU A 78 -8.65 8.83 0.55
N LYS A 79 -8.19 10.03 0.89
CA LYS A 79 -8.89 11.28 0.59
C LYS A 79 -8.20 12.02 -0.55
N LEU A 80 -8.88 12.16 -1.69
CA LEU A 80 -8.29 12.73 -2.90
C LEU A 80 -8.08 14.24 -2.81
N SER A 81 -8.96 14.96 -2.10
CA SER A 81 -8.77 16.38 -1.80
C SER A 81 -7.55 16.67 -0.91
N ASN A 82 -7.03 15.66 -0.20
CA ASN A 82 -5.81 15.79 0.59
C ASN A 82 -4.58 15.38 -0.24
N LYS A 83 -3.58 16.27 -0.30
CA LYS A 83 -2.30 16.01 -0.99
C LYS A 83 -1.58 14.77 -0.45
N SER A 84 -1.63 14.50 0.85
CA SER A 84 -1.04 13.28 1.43
C SER A 84 -1.88 12.02 1.19
N GLY A 85 -3.15 12.19 0.83
CA GLY A 85 -4.14 11.12 0.72
C GLY A 85 -4.70 10.62 2.04
N SER A 86 -4.29 11.19 3.16
CA SER A 86 -4.75 10.74 4.47
C SER A 86 -6.19 11.20 4.74
N PRO A 87 -7.15 10.29 4.97
CA PRO A 87 -8.46 10.64 5.50
C PRO A 87 -8.34 11.12 6.96
N SER A 88 -9.31 11.91 7.43
CA SER A 88 -9.44 12.22 8.86
C SER A 88 -10.12 11.06 9.61
N ILE A 89 -10.04 11.06 10.94
CA ILE A 89 -10.78 10.09 11.76
C ILE A 89 -12.29 10.15 11.52
N THR A 90 -12.83 11.36 11.29
CA THR A 90 -14.24 11.57 10.96
C THR A 90 -14.60 10.97 9.61
N ASP A 91 -13.72 11.09 8.60
CA ASP A 91 -13.92 10.44 7.30
C ASP A 91 -13.96 8.91 7.44
N ILE A 92 -13.04 8.32 8.23
CA ILE A 92 -12.99 6.88 8.51
C ILE A 92 -14.26 6.41 9.23
N GLN A 93 -14.69 7.12 10.27
CA GLN A 93 -15.90 6.80 11.02
C GLN A 93 -17.16 6.87 10.14
N ALA A 94 -17.25 7.91 9.31
CA ALA A 94 -18.38 8.07 8.38
C ALA A 94 -18.41 6.92 7.36
N PHE A 95 -17.28 6.58 6.74
CA PHE A 95 -17.20 5.46 5.80
C PHE A 95 -17.56 4.13 6.48
N SER A 96 -16.96 3.86 7.65
CA SER A 96 -17.20 2.63 8.41
C SER A 96 -18.66 2.45 8.81
N SER A 97 -19.33 3.53 9.22
CA SER A 97 -20.74 3.47 9.64
C SER A 97 -21.67 3.15 8.47
N ILE A 98 -21.50 3.83 7.34
CA ILE A 98 -22.32 3.58 6.14
C ILE A 98 -22.07 2.18 5.59
N TYR A 99 -20.81 1.76 5.53
CA TYR A 99 -20.48 0.44 5.00
C TYR A 99 -20.98 -0.69 5.91
N ARG A 100 -20.85 -0.52 7.24
CA ARG A 100 -21.41 -1.48 8.20
C ARG A 100 -22.92 -1.63 8.03
N ALA A 101 -23.67 -0.52 7.93
CA ALA A 101 -25.11 -0.59 7.74
C ALA A 101 -25.51 -1.38 6.47
N LYS A 102 -24.77 -1.22 5.37
CA LYS A 102 -24.99 -2.02 4.15
C LYS A 102 -24.68 -3.51 4.34
N LEU A 103 -23.59 -3.81 5.05
CA LEU A 103 -23.23 -5.20 5.36
C LEU A 103 -24.31 -5.86 6.22
N ASP A 104 -24.85 -5.15 7.21
CA ASP A 104 -25.92 -5.65 8.07
C ASP A 104 -27.21 -5.95 7.27
N GLU A 105 -27.57 -5.10 6.29
CA GLU A 105 -28.69 -5.36 5.38
C GLU A 105 -28.44 -6.57 4.48
N ALA A 106 -27.23 -6.71 3.95
CA ALA A 106 -26.83 -7.84 3.10
C ALA A 106 -26.77 -9.16 3.89
N GLU A 107 -26.39 -9.12 5.17
CA GLU A 107 -26.36 -10.27 6.07
C GLU A 107 -27.79 -10.80 6.28
N ILE A 108 -28.75 -9.92 6.58
CA ILE A 108 -30.17 -10.28 6.70
C ILE A 108 -30.71 -10.87 5.39
N ALA A 109 -30.26 -10.36 4.24
CA ALA A 109 -30.62 -10.88 2.92
C ALA A 109 -29.89 -12.19 2.54
N GLY A 110 -28.95 -12.66 3.36
CA GLY A 110 -28.13 -13.85 3.09
C GLY A 110 -27.16 -13.69 1.92
N SER A 111 -26.82 -12.44 1.56
CA SER A 111 -25.89 -12.12 0.46
C SER A 111 -24.43 -12.02 0.91
N VAL A 112 -24.20 -11.99 2.23
CA VAL A 112 -22.90 -12.11 2.90
C VAL A 112 -23.03 -13.00 4.14
N PRO A 113 -21.95 -13.55 4.70
CA PRO A 113 -22.02 -14.40 5.90
C PRO A 113 -22.38 -13.59 7.15
N GLU A 114 -22.90 -14.28 8.16
CA GLU A 114 -23.13 -13.71 9.49
C GLU A 114 -21.81 -13.38 10.20
N ASN A 115 -21.85 -12.37 11.07
CA ASN A 115 -20.74 -11.98 11.95
C ASN A 115 -19.48 -11.50 11.21
N LEU A 116 -19.63 -10.72 10.13
CA LEU A 116 -18.50 -10.10 9.46
C LEU A 116 -17.73 -9.11 10.36
N SER A 117 -16.42 -9.23 10.38
CA SER A 117 -15.53 -8.20 10.94
C SER A 117 -15.20 -7.14 9.88
N LEU A 118 -15.17 -5.86 10.26
CA LEU A 118 -14.86 -4.75 9.36
C LEU A 118 -13.79 -3.87 9.99
N GLU A 119 -12.70 -3.69 9.27
CA GLU A 119 -11.61 -2.78 9.61
C GLU A 119 -11.49 -1.71 8.52
N VAL A 120 -11.64 -0.45 8.92
CA VAL A 120 -11.45 0.70 8.01
C VAL A 120 -10.29 1.54 8.50
N SER A 121 -9.31 1.76 7.63
CA SER A 121 -8.08 2.49 7.96
C SER A 121 -7.60 3.36 6.80
N SER A 122 -6.47 4.06 7.00
CA SER A 122 -5.80 4.83 5.95
C SER A 122 -4.67 4.01 5.31
N PRO A 123 -4.16 4.39 4.11
CA PRO A 123 -3.05 3.70 3.45
C PRO A 123 -1.75 3.64 4.28
N GLY A 124 -1.55 4.56 5.21
CA GLY A 124 -0.31 4.70 5.97
C GLY A 124 0.74 5.59 5.29
N VAL A 125 1.90 5.74 5.95
CA VAL A 125 2.97 6.64 5.51
C VAL A 125 3.91 6.04 4.47
N GLU A 126 3.96 4.71 4.37
CA GLU A 126 4.80 3.94 3.44
C GLU A 126 4.01 3.28 2.30
N ARG A 127 2.82 3.82 1.99
CA ARG A 127 1.97 3.36 0.89
C ARG A 127 2.75 3.24 -0.43
N VAL A 128 2.39 2.24 -1.22
CA VAL A 128 2.83 2.13 -2.62
C VAL A 128 2.21 3.23 -3.47
N VAL A 129 3.02 3.77 -4.38
CA VAL A 129 2.68 4.81 -5.37
C VAL A 129 2.37 4.14 -6.70
N GLN A 130 1.17 4.38 -7.23
CA GLN A 130 0.78 3.85 -8.54
C GLN A 130 1.48 4.62 -9.66
N ILE A 131 2.18 3.89 -10.53
CA ILE A 131 2.96 4.45 -11.62
C ILE A 131 2.19 4.31 -12.94
N PRO A 132 2.00 5.39 -13.72
CA PRO A 132 2.44 6.77 -13.46
C PRO A 132 1.42 7.66 -12.73
N GLN A 133 0.24 7.14 -12.40
CA GLN A 133 -0.95 7.92 -12.03
C GLN A 133 -0.75 8.82 -10.81
N GLU A 134 0.08 8.38 -9.85
CA GLU A 134 0.29 9.09 -8.58
C GLU A 134 1.64 9.82 -8.52
N LEU A 135 2.46 9.74 -9.56
CA LEU A 135 3.78 10.39 -9.59
C LEU A 135 3.69 11.90 -9.38
N ASP A 136 2.78 12.59 -10.07
CA ASP A 136 2.64 14.05 -9.93
C ASP A 136 2.20 14.45 -8.51
N ARG A 137 1.30 13.66 -7.90
CA ARG A 137 0.78 13.91 -6.55
C ARG A 137 1.90 13.85 -5.51
N PHE A 138 2.83 12.90 -5.65
CA PHE A 138 3.88 12.64 -4.67
C PHE A 138 5.28 13.10 -5.09
N LYS A 139 5.45 13.80 -6.22
CA LYS A 139 6.76 14.20 -6.78
C LYS A 139 7.72 14.91 -5.80
N GLU A 140 7.18 15.62 -4.81
CA GLU A 140 7.96 16.35 -3.80
C GLU A 140 8.42 15.49 -2.62
N ARG A 141 7.93 14.24 -2.52
CA ARG A 141 8.26 13.33 -1.42
C ARG A 141 9.42 12.43 -1.80
N PRO A 142 10.34 12.14 -0.85
CA PRO A 142 11.26 11.02 -0.99
C PRO A 142 10.48 9.70 -1.13
N MET A 143 10.95 8.83 -2.01
CA MET A 143 10.36 7.52 -2.28
C MET A 143 11.44 6.45 -2.18
N TYR A 144 11.10 5.33 -1.56
CA TYR A 144 11.85 4.10 -1.74
C TYR A 144 11.48 3.52 -3.11
N VAL A 145 12.49 3.17 -3.90
CA VAL A 145 12.33 2.65 -5.26
C VAL A 145 13.14 1.39 -5.40
N LYS A 146 12.47 0.28 -5.69
CA LYS A 146 13.03 -1.02 -6.09
C LYS A 146 12.87 -1.17 -7.60
N TYR A 147 13.94 -1.45 -8.31
CA TYR A 147 13.96 -1.50 -9.77
C TYR A 147 14.93 -2.56 -10.29
N VAL A 148 14.74 -2.97 -11.53
CA VAL A 148 15.59 -3.94 -12.22
C VAL A 148 16.35 -3.26 -13.36
N THR A 149 17.60 -3.65 -13.53
CA THR A 149 18.44 -3.24 -14.67
C THR A 149 18.98 -4.46 -15.39
N GLU A 150 19.28 -4.32 -16.69
CA GLU A 150 19.98 -5.36 -17.42
C GLU A 150 21.37 -5.59 -16.83
N GLY A 151 21.69 -6.84 -16.52
CA GLY A 151 22.96 -7.25 -15.99
C GLY A 151 24.03 -7.45 -17.07
N VAL A 152 25.25 -7.77 -16.62
CA VAL A 152 26.42 -7.89 -17.50
C VAL A 152 26.33 -9.09 -18.46
N ALA A 153 25.59 -10.15 -18.08
CA ALA A 153 25.34 -11.30 -18.93
C ALA A 153 23.99 -11.17 -19.66
N PRO A 154 23.87 -11.62 -20.92
CA PRO A 154 22.61 -11.61 -21.65
C PRO A 154 21.53 -12.39 -20.88
N GLY A 155 20.40 -11.73 -20.60
CA GLY A 155 19.29 -12.33 -19.84
C GLY A 155 19.47 -12.31 -18.31
N SER A 156 20.55 -11.72 -17.79
CA SER A 156 20.67 -11.46 -16.35
C SER A 156 20.00 -10.13 -15.98
N ALA A 157 19.27 -10.12 -14.87
CA ALA A 157 18.63 -8.95 -14.31
C ALA A 157 19.26 -8.64 -12.95
N ILE A 158 19.62 -7.38 -12.71
CA ILE A 158 20.15 -6.91 -11.44
C ILE A 158 19.07 -6.08 -10.77
N GLU A 159 18.58 -6.59 -9.65
CA GLU A 159 17.71 -5.85 -8.76
C GLU A 159 18.52 -4.83 -7.95
N SER A 160 17.98 -3.63 -7.81
CA SER A 160 18.60 -2.55 -7.07
C SER A 160 17.55 -1.68 -6.42
N ASP A 161 17.91 -1.04 -5.32
CA ASP A 161 17.01 -0.19 -4.57
C ASP A 161 17.69 1.08 -4.04
N GLY A 162 16.86 2.04 -3.65
CA GLY A 162 17.33 3.25 -3.00
C GLY A 162 16.23 4.24 -2.67
N ILE A 163 16.59 5.27 -1.89
CA ILE A 163 15.68 6.36 -1.56
C ILE A 163 15.97 7.54 -2.48
N PHE A 164 15.02 7.86 -3.34
CA PHE A 164 15.14 8.88 -4.37
C PHE A 164 14.07 9.95 -4.24
N ARG A 165 14.34 11.10 -4.86
CA ARG A 165 13.30 12.07 -5.20
C ARG A 165 13.02 11.97 -6.69
N LEU A 166 11.77 12.18 -7.08
CA LEU A 166 11.42 12.32 -8.48
C LEU A 166 11.99 13.64 -9.02
N VAL A 167 12.67 13.60 -10.16
CA VAL A 167 13.16 14.81 -10.86
C VAL A 167 12.18 15.18 -11.96
N SER A 168 11.79 14.19 -12.76
CA SER A 168 10.85 14.32 -13.86
C SER A 168 10.33 12.93 -14.23
N PHE A 169 9.20 12.88 -14.92
CA PHE A 169 8.71 11.68 -15.57
C PHE A 169 8.08 12.07 -16.91
N ASP A 170 8.08 11.14 -17.84
CA ASP A 170 7.63 11.36 -19.21
C ASP A 170 6.72 10.21 -19.63
N LEU A 171 5.50 10.55 -20.04
CA LEU A 171 4.46 9.59 -20.42
C LEU A 171 4.60 9.10 -21.87
N GLU A 172 5.37 9.79 -22.71
CA GLU A 172 5.61 9.38 -24.10
C GLU A 172 6.71 8.31 -24.16
N THR A 173 7.75 8.50 -23.36
CA THR A 173 8.89 7.57 -23.24
C THR A 173 8.73 6.57 -22.09
N ASN A 174 7.65 6.67 -21.31
CA ASN A 174 7.38 5.85 -20.12
C ASN A 174 8.59 5.73 -19.19
N CYS A 175 9.24 6.86 -18.89
CA CYS A 175 10.46 6.88 -18.10
C CYS A 175 10.38 7.87 -16.93
N CYS A 176 10.93 7.46 -15.79
CA CYS A 176 11.21 8.33 -14.65
C CYS A 176 12.68 8.73 -14.62
N THR A 177 12.95 9.98 -14.26
CA THR A 177 14.27 10.45 -13.86
C THR A 177 14.27 10.70 -12.36
N TRP A 178 15.18 10.05 -11.66
CA TRP A 178 15.35 10.11 -10.21
C TRP A 178 16.63 10.85 -9.85
N GLY A 179 16.64 11.45 -8.66
CA GLY A 179 17.85 11.95 -8.01
C GLY A 179 17.93 11.43 -6.59
N LEU A 180 19.10 11.49 -5.95
CA LEU A 180 19.22 11.12 -4.55
C LEU A 180 18.36 12.03 -3.68
N ALA A 181 17.53 11.44 -2.81
CA ALA A 181 16.80 12.19 -1.80
C ALA A 181 17.79 12.66 -0.70
N ASP A 182 17.59 13.87 -0.19
CA ASP A 182 18.41 14.44 0.88
C ASP A 182 17.97 13.94 2.27
N VAL A 183 18.02 12.61 2.45
CA VAL A 183 17.58 11.91 3.66
C VAL A 183 18.76 11.41 4.48
N ARG A 184 18.53 11.12 5.77
CA ARG A 184 19.60 10.70 6.70
C ARG A 184 20.43 9.51 6.18
N ILE A 185 19.78 8.49 5.63
CA ILE A 185 20.43 7.27 5.13
C ILE A 185 21.37 7.58 3.95
N ASN A 186 20.95 8.44 3.02
CA ASN A 186 21.76 8.86 1.88
C ASN A 186 22.91 9.79 2.29
N ARG A 187 22.69 10.66 3.29
CA ARG A 187 23.71 11.54 3.87
C ARG A 187 24.77 10.77 4.64
N ALA A 188 24.41 9.69 5.34
CA ALA A 188 25.34 8.89 6.14
C ALA A 188 26.53 8.36 5.31
N LYS A 189 26.32 8.09 4.00
CA LYS A 189 27.38 7.70 3.06
C LYS A 189 28.48 8.77 2.88
N ALA A 190 28.19 10.03 3.20
CA ALA A 190 29.13 11.16 3.16
C ALA A 190 29.66 11.58 4.56
N GLY A 191 29.16 10.96 5.64
CA GLY A 191 29.46 11.28 7.04
C GLY A 191 28.26 11.87 7.80
N LYS A 192 28.08 11.47 9.07
CA LYS A 192 26.95 11.91 9.92
C LYS A 192 26.80 13.43 9.91
N GLY A 193 25.57 13.91 9.62
CA GLY A 193 25.21 15.34 9.66
C GLY A 193 25.66 16.16 8.45
N ARG A 194 26.39 15.58 7.48
CA ARG A 194 26.79 16.31 6.27
C ARG A 194 25.67 16.29 5.23
N PRO A 195 25.37 17.41 4.55
CA PRO A 195 24.45 17.42 3.42
C PRO A 195 25.03 16.63 2.25
N LEU A 196 24.19 16.28 1.27
CA LEU A 196 24.65 15.66 0.03
C LEU A 196 25.70 16.52 -0.68
N SER A 197 26.79 15.89 -1.11
CA SER A 197 27.83 16.53 -1.94
C SER A 197 27.28 16.99 -3.30
N LYS A 198 27.97 17.90 -3.98
CA LYS A 198 27.60 18.36 -5.33
C LYS A 198 27.38 17.20 -6.30
N LYS A 199 28.31 16.22 -6.32
CA LYS A 199 28.22 15.02 -7.14
C LYS A 199 26.96 14.20 -6.84
N GLN A 200 26.58 14.05 -5.57
CA GLN A 200 25.37 13.33 -5.17
C GLN A 200 24.10 14.08 -5.58
N ARG A 201 24.08 15.41 -5.48
CA ARG A 201 22.93 16.25 -5.87
C ARG A 201 22.71 16.25 -7.39
N GLU A 202 23.77 16.14 -8.16
CA GLU A 202 23.74 16.09 -9.63
C GLU A 202 23.52 14.67 -10.18
N TRP A 203 23.71 13.64 -9.36
CA TRP A 203 23.47 12.25 -9.77
C TRP A 203 22.02 12.04 -10.23
N ARG A 204 21.86 11.28 -11.32
CA ARG A 204 20.58 10.92 -11.91
C ARG A 204 20.53 9.44 -12.22
N LEU A 205 19.34 8.86 -12.07
CA LEU A 205 18.99 7.52 -12.52
C LEU A 205 17.76 7.63 -13.42
N ASN A 206 17.80 6.99 -14.58
CA ASN A 206 16.63 6.86 -15.44
C ASN A 206 16.13 5.42 -15.36
N THR A 207 14.82 5.26 -15.17
CA THR A 207 14.16 3.96 -15.12
C THR A 207 12.91 3.99 -16.00
N PRO A 208 12.78 3.10 -16.98
CA PRO A 208 11.50 2.78 -17.60
C PRO A 208 10.43 2.41 -16.55
N PHE A 209 9.16 2.69 -16.80
CA PHE A 209 8.08 2.38 -15.86
C PHE A 209 7.97 0.87 -15.58
N ASP A 210 8.21 0.04 -16.59
CA ASP A 210 8.17 -1.43 -16.50
C ASP A 210 9.36 -2.02 -15.74
N SER A 211 10.45 -1.26 -15.57
CA SER A 211 11.61 -1.66 -14.75
C SER A 211 11.40 -1.43 -13.25
N LEU A 212 10.36 -0.68 -12.86
CA LEU A 212 10.05 -0.37 -11.47
C LEU A 212 9.26 -1.54 -10.85
N CYS A 213 9.85 -2.20 -9.85
CA CYS A 213 9.20 -3.29 -9.13
C CYS A 213 8.31 -2.77 -8.00
N LEU A 214 8.78 -1.76 -7.28
CA LEU A 214 8.08 -1.17 -6.14
C LEU A 214 8.48 0.30 -5.99
N VAL A 215 7.49 1.18 -5.91
CA VAL A 215 7.68 2.58 -5.50
C VAL A 215 6.80 2.84 -4.31
N ARG A 216 7.37 3.22 -3.18
CA ARG A 216 6.60 3.57 -1.98
C ARG A 216 7.12 4.84 -1.34
N LEU A 217 6.24 5.54 -0.64
CA LEU A 217 6.62 6.76 0.06
C LEU A 217 7.64 6.42 1.16
N HIS A 218 8.71 7.21 1.26
CA HIS A 218 9.68 7.05 2.34
C HIS A 218 9.31 7.96 3.52
N SER A 219 9.41 7.42 4.73
CA SER A 219 9.25 8.14 5.99
C SER A 219 10.58 8.19 6.74
N GLU A 220 10.93 9.34 7.31
CA GLU A 220 12.17 9.52 8.10
C GLU A 220 11.94 9.25 9.61
N ILE A 221 11.01 8.36 9.98
CA ILE A 221 10.73 8.03 11.40
C ILE A 221 12.01 7.62 12.13
#